data_AF-X1VU99-F1
#
_entry.id   AF-X1VU99-F1
#
_cell.length_a   1.000
_cell.length_b   1.000
_cell.length_c   1.000
_cell.angle_alpha   90.00
_cell.angle_beta   90.00
_cell.angle_gamma   90.00
#
_symmetry.space_group_name_H-M   'P 1'
#
loop_
_entity.id
_entity.type
_entity.pdbx_description
1 polymer ?
#
loop_
_entity_poly.entity_id
_entity_poly.type
_entity_poly.pdbx_seq_one_letter_code
_entity_poly.pdbx_strand_id
1 'polypeptide(L)' 'MDIKPGDRQCQCHGLMKPVGLKYHTKKGFQIIYECLKCGKKKVNKVAEFTVQPDNADELIKLFS' A
#
# COMPACT_ATOMS: atom_id res chain seq x y z
N MET A 1 18.31 9.70 -24.62
CA MET A 1 17.12 8.82 -24.74
C MET A 1 16.95 8.18 -23.38
N ASP A 2 16.34 8.95 -22.48
CA ASP A 2 16.37 8.70 -21.05
C ASP A 2 15.28 7.70 -20.68
N ILE A 3 15.57 6.43 -20.92
CA ILE A 3 14.79 5.29 -20.46
C ILE A 3 15.06 5.14 -18.95
N LYS A 4 14.61 6.11 -18.14
CA LYS A 4 14.47 5.89 -16.70
C LYS A 4 13.08 5.31 -16.49
N PRO A 5 12.94 3.99 -16.28
CA PRO A 5 11.66 3.44 -15.91
C PRO A 5 11.40 3.88 -14.46
N GLY A 6 10.73 5.01 -14.30
CA GLY A 6 9.96 5.25 -13.08
C GLY A 6 8.93 4.14 -12.88
N ASP A 7 8.21 4.20 -11.76
CA ASP A 7 7.18 3.27 -11.21
C ASP A 7 6.23 2.55 -12.22
N ARG A 8 6.19 2.99 -13.49
CA ARG A 8 5.52 2.35 -14.64
C ARG A 8 6.09 0.97 -15.05
N GLN A 9 7.22 0.53 -14.49
CA GLN A 9 7.76 -0.82 -14.73
C GLN A 9 7.23 -1.91 -13.79
N CYS A 10 6.08 -1.69 -13.14
CA CYS A 10 5.42 -2.74 -12.36
C CYS A 10 4.83 -3.82 -13.29
N GLN A 11 5.70 -4.67 -13.85
CA GLN A 11 5.37 -5.71 -14.83
C GLN A 11 4.27 -6.68 -14.37
N CYS A 12 4.01 -6.82 -13.05
CA CYS A 12 2.97 -7.75 -12.59
C CYS A 12 1.56 -7.27 -12.96
N HIS A 13 1.31 -5.95 -13.05
CA HIS A 13 -0.04 -5.33 -13.11
C HIS A 13 -1.08 -6.08 -12.26
N GLY A 14 -0.60 -6.68 -11.17
CA GLY A 14 -1.30 -7.69 -10.43
C GLY A 14 -2.10 -7.04 -9.34
N LEU A 15 -3.21 -7.68 -8.98
CA LEU A 15 -3.98 -7.26 -7.83
C LEU A 15 -3.09 -7.31 -6.60
N MET A 16 -3.01 -6.16 -5.92
CA MET A 16 -2.30 -6.04 -4.67
C MET A 16 -3.31 -6.28 -3.55
N LYS A 17 -3.09 -7.33 -2.75
CA LYS A 17 -3.90 -7.54 -1.55
C LYS A 17 -3.20 -6.88 -0.37
N PRO A 18 -3.92 -6.21 0.52
CA PRO A 18 -3.35 -5.83 1.78
C PRO A 18 -3.08 -7.10 2.62
N VAL A 19 -1.86 -7.24 3.14
CA VAL A 19 -1.39 -8.41 3.90
C VAL A 19 -1.02 -8.08 5.34
N GLY A 20 -1.06 -6.80 5.70
CA GLY A 20 -0.81 -6.36 7.06
C GLY A 20 -0.72 -4.86 7.18
N LEU A 21 -0.62 -4.40 8.42
CA LEU A 21 -0.48 -2.99 8.76
C LEU A 21 0.81 -2.79 9.55
N LYS A 22 1.54 -1.73 9.23
CA LYS A 22 2.75 -1.30 9.91
C LYS A 22 2.54 0.07 10.50
N TYR A 23 2.75 0.22 11.79
CA TYR A 23 2.72 1.52 12.45
C TYR A 23 4.11 2.16 12.43
N HIS A 24 4.18 3.46 12.13
CA HIS A 24 5.42 4.22 12.14
C HIS A 24 5.25 5.53 12.92
N THR A 25 5.99 5.71 14.01
CA THR A 25 5.80 6.82 14.97
C THR A 25 5.83 8.22 14.36
N LYS A 26 6.62 8.44 13.29
CA LYS A 26 6.70 9.73 12.57
C LYS A 26 5.75 9.85 11.38
N LYS A 27 5.27 8.73 10.82
CA LYS A 27 4.53 8.71 9.55
C LYS A 27 3.08 8.23 9.69
N GLY A 28 2.67 7.71 10.84
CA GLY A 28 1.34 7.14 11.06
C GLY A 28 1.27 5.68 10.63
N PHE A 29 0.07 5.16 10.43
CA PHE A 29 -0.12 3.80 9.96
C PHE A 29 0.20 3.67 8.46
N GLN A 30 0.68 2.48 8.07
CA GLN A 30 1.04 2.14 6.70
C GLN A 30 0.51 0.75 6.38
N ILE A 31 -0.26 0.60 5.31
CA ILE A 31 -0.75 -0.71 4.86
C ILE A 31 0.32 -1.36 3.99
N ILE A 32 0.67 -2.61 4.32
CA ILE A 32 1.52 -3.47 3.52
C ILE A 32 0.64 -4.19 2.50
N TYR A 33 0.89 -3.92 1.23
CA TYR A 33 0.26 -4.59 0.11
C TYR A 33 1.22 -5.58 -0.54
N GLU A 34 0.75 -6.79 -0.85
CA GLU A 34 1.50 -7.82 -1.56
C GLU A 34 0.84 -8.09 -2.92
N CYS A 35 1.61 -8.02 -4.01
CA CYS A 35 1.13 -8.42 -5.34
C CYS A 35 0.88 -9.93 -5.33
N LEU A 36 -0.36 -10.35 -5.53
CA LEU A 36 -0.74 -11.77 -5.61
C LEU A 36 -0.08 -12.53 -6.76
N LYS A 37 0.39 -11.82 -7.79
CA LYS A 37 1.05 -12.43 -8.96
C LYS A 37 2.55 -12.62 -8.79
N CYS A 38 3.26 -11.69 -8.15
CA CYS A 38 4.73 -11.69 -8.11
C CYS A 38 5.32 -11.64 -6.69
N GLY A 39 4.48 -11.54 -5.65
CA GLY A 39 4.91 -11.47 -4.26
C GLY A 39 5.58 -10.14 -3.85
N LYS A 40 5.65 -9.14 -4.73
CA LYS A 40 6.23 -7.83 -4.37
C LYS A 40 5.41 -7.17 -3.27
N LYS A 41 6.10 -6.72 -2.22
CA LYS A 41 5.53 -5.98 -1.09
C LYS A 41 5.73 -4.49 -1.29
N LYS A 42 4.66 -3.70 -1.21
CA LYS A 42 4.67 -2.23 -1.25
C LYS A 42 3.92 -1.71 -0.04
N VAL A 43 4.42 -0.66 0.58
CA VAL A 43 3.73 0.00 1.71
C VAL A 43 3.08 1.28 1.22
N ASN A 44 1.81 1.49 1.57
CA ASN A 44 1.12 2.75 1.35
C ASN A 44 0.84 3.41 2.71
N LYS A 45 1.07 4.72 2.81
CA LYS A 45 0.76 5.45 4.04
C LYS A 45 -0.75 5.66 4.12
N VAL A 46 -1.33 5.33 5.28
CA VAL A 46 -2.74 5.62 5.57
C VAL A 46 -2.87 7.11 5.85
N ALA A 47 -3.84 7.73 5.17
CA ALA A 47 -4.24 9.09 5.40
C ALA A 47 -5.38 9.07 6.42
N GLU A 48 -5.02 9.14 7.69
CA GLU A 48 -5.94 9.03 8.84
C GLU A 48 -6.27 10.41 9.45
N PHE A 49 -5.47 11.44 9.16
CA PHE A 49 -5.65 12.81 9.64
C PHE A 49 -5.73 13.82 8.49
N THR A 50 -6.35 13.45 7.38
CA THR A 50 -6.50 14.29 6.18
C THR A 50 -7.97 14.61 5.89
N VAL A 51 -8.21 15.67 5.11
CA VAL A 51 -9.54 16.15 4.71
C VAL A 51 -10.38 15.05 4.03
N GLN A 52 -9.73 14.07 3.41
CA GLN A 52 -10.34 12.80 3.00
C GLN A 52 -9.55 11.68 3.67
N PRO A 53 -10.03 11.13 4.80
CA PRO A 53 -9.41 9.99 5.42
C PRO A 53 -9.65 8.73 4.58
N ASP A 54 -8.70 7.80 4.56
CA ASP A 54 -8.92 6.46 4.00
C ASP A 54 -10.06 5.76 4.77
N ASN A 55 -10.85 4.95 4.06
CA ASN A 55 -12.00 4.25 4.63
C ASN A 55 -11.57 3.31 5.76
N ALA A 56 -11.87 3.68 7.00
CA ALA A 56 -11.51 2.91 8.19
C ALA A 56 -12.13 1.50 8.20
N ASP A 57 -13.32 1.32 7.63
CA ASP A 57 -13.98 0.00 7.51
C ASP A 57 -13.15 -1.02 6.72
N GLU A 58 -12.48 -0.58 5.66
CA GLU A 58 -11.62 -1.45 4.85
C GLU A 58 -10.32 -1.78 5.59
N LEU A 59 -9.82 -0.86 6.42
CA LEU A 59 -8.67 -1.07 7.30
C LEU A 59 -8.98 -2.09 8.41
N ILE A 60 -10.18 -2.06 8.99
CA ILE A 60 -10.59 -2.99 10.05
C ILE A 60 -10.63 -4.44 9.55
N LYS A 61 -11.01 -4.67 8.29
CA LYS A 61 -10.99 -6.01 7.66
C LYS A 61 -9.59 -6.64 7.61
N LEU A 62 -8.52 -5.86 7.77
CA LEU A 62 -7.16 -6.38 7.83
C LEU A 62 -6.72 -6.82 9.23
N PHE A 63 -7.49 -6.47 10.25
CA PHE A 63 -7.25 -6.85 11.65
C PHE A 63 -8.04 -8.08 12.10
N SER A 64 -9.01 -8.56 11.32
CA SER A 64 -9.83 -9.77 11.59
C SER A 64 -9.34 -10.98 10.81
#